data_AF-A0A3C0J1Q9-F1
#
_entry.id   AF-A0A3C0J1Q9-F1
#
_cell.length_a   1.000
_cell.length_b   1.000
_cell.length_c   1.000
_cell.angle_alpha   90.00
_cell.angle_beta   90.00
_cell.angle_gamma   90.00
#
_symmetry.space_group_name_H-M   'P 1'
#
loop_
_entity.id
_entity.type
_entity.pdbx_description
1 polymer ?
#
loop_
_entity_poly.entity_id
_entity_poly.type
_entity_poly.pdbx_seq_one_letter_code
_entity_poly.pdbx_strand_id
1 'polypeptide(L)'
;MVDEPVEYPMGTGTTWAPRNFNGKFVGPLRLRQALEQSTNTIAVKLMADLKPDKVISYARKMGITTLVESGTRNDRGLALALGGLTRG
;
A
#
# COMPACT_ATOMS: atom_id res chain seq x y z
N MET A 1 -0.77 -14.70 -2.51
CA MET A 1 0.45 -13.89 -2.25
C MET A 1 1.03 -14.35 -0.93
N VAL A 2 2.32 -14.11 -0.69
CA VAL A 2 2.98 -14.54 0.55
C VAL A 2 3.16 -13.34 1.48
N ASP A 3 2.65 -13.48 2.70
CA ASP A 3 2.87 -12.55 3.81
C ASP A 3 4.21 -12.89 4.49
N GLU A 4 5.19 -12.03 4.27
CA GLU A 4 6.60 -12.19 4.67
C GLU A 4 7.24 -10.80 4.72
N PRO A 5 8.39 -10.64 5.42
CA PRO A 5 9.13 -9.39 5.42
C PRO A 5 9.41 -8.89 4.00
N VAL A 6 9.21 -7.60 3.77
CA VAL A 6 9.50 -6.93 2.50
C VAL A 6 9.99 -5.51 2.78
N GLU A 7 10.92 -5.03 1.96
CA GLU A 7 11.46 -3.68 2.03
C GLU A 7 11.30 -2.97 0.69
N TYR A 8 11.00 -1.68 0.74
CA TYR A 8 10.88 -0.82 -0.44
C TYR A 8 11.85 0.36 -0.32
N PRO A 9 12.64 0.66 -1.36
CA PRO A 9 13.50 1.84 -1.35
C PRO A 9 12.66 3.12 -1.38
N MET A 10 13.03 4.08 -0.56
CA MET A 10 12.42 5.41 -0.50
C MET A 10 13.31 6.42 -1.23
N GLY A 11 12.70 7.48 -1.78
CA GLY A 11 13.44 8.57 -2.43
C GLY A 11 14.39 9.35 -1.50
N THR A 12 14.32 9.10 -0.19
CA THR A 12 15.18 9.67 0.85
C THR A 12 16.49 8.89 1.08
N GLY A 13 16.73 7.80 0.34
CA GLY A 13 17.89 6.92 0.54
C GLY A 13 17.74 5.95 1.71
N THR A 14 16.56 5.90 2.34
CA THR A 14 16.19 4.92 3.37
C THR A 14 15.31 3.82 2.76
N THR A 15 15.10 2.72 3.48
CA THR A 15 14.10 1.70 3.13
C THR A 15 12.89 1.81 4.04
N TRP A 16 11.73 1.41 3.51
CA TRP A 16 10.49 1.28 4.27
C TRP A 16 10.05 -0.18 4.29
N ALA A 17 9.82 -0.70 5.49
CA ALA A 17 9.37 -2.07 5.72
C ALA A 17 7.99 -2.06 6.40
N PRO A 18 6.88 -2.31 5.68
CA PRO A 18 5.56 -2.38 6.29
C PRO A 18 5.47 -3.56 7.26
N ARG A 19 4.77 -3.37 8.38
CA ARG A 19 4.50 -4.42 9.37
C ARG A 19 3.01 -4.62 9.56
N ASN A 20 2.61 -5.86 9.76
CA ASN A 20 1.25 -6.20 10.17
C ASN A 20 1.00 -5.72 11.60
N PHE A 21 -0.25 -5.40 11.94
CA PHE A 21 -0.61 -4.87 13.26
C PHE A 21 -0.17 -5.78 14.42
N ASN A 22 -0.24 -7.10 14.23
CA ASN A 22 0.17 -8.10 15.22
C ASN A 22 1.68 -8.41 15.21
N GLY A 23 2.45 -7.78 14.31
CA GLY A 23 3.89 -8.02 14.13
C GLY A 23 4.28 -9.38 13.57
N LYS A 24 3.31 -10.23 13.19
CA LYS A 24 3.54 -11.59 12.69
C LYS A 24 3.36 -11.65 11.18
N PHE A 25 4.06 -12.61 10.57
CA PHE A 25 3.90 -12.99 9.17
C PHE A 25 3.32 -14.39 9.13
N VAL A 26 2.25 -14.59 8.36
CA VAL A 26 1.52 -15.88 8.31
C VAL A 26 1.84 -16.70 7.07
N GLY A 27 2.68 -16.20 6.16
CA GLY A 27 3.07 -16.90 4.95
C GLY A 27 2.01 -16.84 3.85
N PRO A 28 1.82 -17.91 3.06
CA PRO A 28 0.90 -17.89 1.93
C PRO A 28 -0.56 -17.60 2.32
N LEU A 29 -1.14 -16.56 1.71
CA LEU A 29 -2.54 -16.17 1.88
C LEU A 29 -3.26 -15.99 0.55
N ARG A 30 -4.56 -16.28 0.55
CA ARG A 30 -5.48 -15.80 -0.50
C ARG A 30 -5.72 -14.31 -0.32
N LEU A 31 -5.88 -13.56 -1.42
CA LEU A 31 -6.21 -12.12 -1.37
C LEU A 31 -7.48 -11.85 -0.55
N ARG A 32 -8.50 -12.72 -0.64
CA ARG A 32 -9.72 -12.64 0.16
C ARG A 32 -9.43 -12.67 1.67
N GLN A 33 -8.56 -13.57 2.13
CA GLN A 33 -8.22 -13.69 3.55
C GLN A 33 -7.38 -12.50 4.02
N ALA A 34 -6.45 -12.04 3.18
CA ALA A 34 -5.66 -10.85 3.50
C ALA A 34 -6.52 -9.59 3.62
N LEU A 35 -7.56 -9.46 2.80
CA LEU A 35 -8.54 -8.37 2.91
C LEU A 35 -9.38 -8.49 4.18
N GLU A 36 -9.87 -9.70 4.51
CA GLU A 36 -10.63 -9.97 5.74
C GLU A 36 -9.83 -9.62 7.00
N GLN A 37 -8.53 -9.95 7.01
CA GLN A 37 -7.64 -9.75 8.16
C GLN A 37 -6.93 -8.40 8.17
N SER A 38 -7.16 -7.54 7.17
CA SER A 38 -6.46 -6.27 6.99
C SER A 38 -4.93 -6.41 7.03
N THR A 39 -4.40 -7.36 6.27
CA THR A 39 -2.96 -7.66 6.25
C THR A 39 -2.17 -6.60 5.48
N ASN A 40 -1.51 -5.69 6.20
CA ASN A 40 -0.77 -4.55 5.65
C ASN A 40 0.27 -4.94 4.59
N THR A 41 1.08 -5.96 4.85
CA THR A 41 2.15 -6.40 3.95
C THR A 41 1.60 -6.85 2.60
N ILE A 42 0.46 -7.56 2.59
CA ILE A 42 -0.21 -8.00 1.37
C ILE A 42 -0.84 -6.81 0.64
N ALA A 43 -1.47 -5.87 1.36
CA ALA A 43 -2.03 -4.66 0.76
C ALA A 43 -0.95 -3.85 0.02
N VAL A 44 0.21 -3.66 0.66
CA VAL A 44 1.36 -2.96 0.05
C VAL A 44 1.93 -3.72 -1.13
N LYS A 45 2.15 -5.04 -1.02
CA LYS A 45 2.64 -5.86 -2.14
C LYS A 45 1.68 -5.82 -3.32
N LEU A 46 0.37 -5.91 -3.08
CA LEU A 46 -0.64 -5.87 -4.14
C LEU A 46 -0.63 -4.51 -4.86
N MET A 47 -0.50 -3.41 -4.12
CA MET A 47 -0.35 -2.09 -4.73
C MET A 47 0.95 -1.97 -5.54
N ALA A 48 2.07 -2.55 -5.07
CA ALA A 48 3.33 -2.57 -5.80
C ALA A 48 3.24 -3.35 -7.12
N ASP A 49 2.48 -4.44 -7.15
CA ASP A 49 2.20 -5.23 -8.36
C ASP A 49 1.30 -4.48 -9.35
N LEU A 50 0.21 -3.87 -8.85
CA LEU A 50 -0.75 -3.12 -9.68
C LEU A 50 -0.24 -1.75 -10.14
N LYS A 51 0.78 -1.24 -9.46
CA LYS A 51 1.30 0.13 -9.53
C LYS A 51 0.34 1.19 -8.95
N PRO A 52 0.89 2.26 -8.33
CA PRO A 52 0.09 3.32 -7.72
C PRO A 52 -0.95 3.95 -8.65
N ASP A 53 -0.59 4.19 -9.91
CA ASP A 53 -1.46 4.84 -10.89
C ASP A 53 -2.78 4.08 -11.12
N LYS A 54 -2.71 2.74 -11.14
CA LYS A 54 -3.89 1.90 -11.28
C LYS A 54 -4.78 2.04 -10.05
N VAL A 55 -4.21 1.99 -8.85
CA VAL A 55 -4.97 2.13 -7.59
C VAL A 55 -5.63 3.51 -7.50
N ILE A 56 -4.91 4.58 -7.82
CA ILE A 56 -5.43 5.95 -7.88
C ILE A 56 -6.60 6.04 -8.87
N SER A 57 -6.47 5.44 -10.05
CA SER A 57 -7.56 5.46 -11.05
C SER A 57 -8.85 4.80 -10.54
N TYR A 58 -8.76 3.73 -9.74
CA TYR A 58 -9.90 3.09 -9.12
C TYR A 58 -10.47 3.93 -7.96
N ALA A 59 -9.61 4.52 -7.12
CA ALA A 59 -10.02 5.42 -6.05
C ALA A 59 -10.82 6.62 -6.60
N ARG A 60 -10.39 7.20 -7.73
CA ARG A 60 -11.15 8.25 -8.45
C ARG A 60 -12.53 7.77 -8.89
N LYS A 61 -12.61 6.57 -9.49
CA LYS A 61 -13.89 5.96 -9.91
C LYS A 61 -14.83 5.70 -8.72
N MET A 62 -14.29 5.50 -7.53
CA MET A 62 -15.04 5.35 -6.28
C MET A 62 -15.44 6.69 -5.63
N GLY A 63 -15.10 7.83 -6.25
CA GLY A 63 -15.50 9.17 -5.78
C GLY A 63 -14.48 9.88 -4.89
N ILE A 64 -13.26 9.34 -4.72
CA ILE A 64 -12.22 10.02 -3.94
C ILE A 64 -11.64 11.18 -4.75
N THR A 65 -11.95 12.42 -4.35
CA THR A 65 -11.56 13.63 -5.09
C THR A 65 -10.33 14.35 -4.51
N THR A 66 -9.87 13.98 -3.31
CA THR A 66 -8.82 14.71 -2.57
C THR A 66 -7.39 14.23 -2.82
N LEU A 67 -7.19 13.19 -3.64
CA LEU A 67 -5.84 12.64 -3.90
C LEU A 67 -4.92 13.68 -4.55
N VAL A 68 -3.70 13.79 -4.03
CA VAL A 68 -2.60 14.61 -4.54
C VAL A 68 -1.69 13.74 -5.39
N GLU A 69 -1.56 14.03 -6.67
CA GLU A 69 -0.92 13.13 -7.64
C GLU A 69 0.46 13.62 -8.13
N SER A 70 0.90 14.81 -7.74
CA SER A 70 2.16 15.42 -8.19
C SER A 70 2.82 16.27 -7.09
N GLY A 71 4.07 16.68 -7.33
CA GLY A 71 4.89 17.40 -6.35
C GLY A 71 5.66 16.47 -5.42
N THR A 72 6.55 17.03 -4.59
CA THR A 72 7.43 16.27 -3.70
C THR A 72 6.66 15.43 -2.66
N ARG A 73 5.49 15.91 -2.23
CA ARG A 73 4.56 15.20 -1.33
C ARG A 73 3.27 14.89 -2.09
N ASN A 74 3.06 13.61 -2.38
CA ASN A 74 1.91 13.12 -3.14
C ASN A 74 1.53 11.68 -2.72
N ASP A 75 0.39 11.21 -3.22
CA ASP A 75 -0.25 9.94 -2.87
C ASP A 75 0.14 8.78 -3.80
N ARG A 76 1.12 8.97 -4.69
CA ARG A 76 1.64 7.89 -5.55
C ARG A 76 2.59 6.94 -4.80
N GLY A 77 2.83 7.17 -3.51
CA GLY A 77 3.63 6.27 -2.69
C GLY A 77 2.87 5.00 -2.29
N LEU A 78 3.59 3.92 -2.00
CA LEU A 78 3.01 2.65 -1.54
C LEU A 78 2.27 2.76 -0.20
N ALA A 79 2.54 3.80 0.59
CA ALA A 79 1.82 4.10 1.82
C ALA A 79 0.32 4.35 1.59
N LEU A 80 -0.10 4.73 0.38
CA LEU A 80 -1.52 4.86 0.02
C LEU A 80 -2.30 3.56 0.29
N ALA A 81 -1.68 2.38 0.10
CA ALA A 81 -2.30 1.09 0.39
C ALA A 81 -2.72 0.94 1.86
N LEU A 82 -2.12 1.71 2.76
CA LEU A 82 -2.38 1.71 4.20
C LEU A 82 -3.14 2.98 4.65
N GLY A 83 -3.71 3.74 3.71
CA GLY A 83 -4.40 5.00 4.01
C GLY A 83 -3.48 6.21 4.18
N GLY A 84 -2.20 6.11 3.79
CA GLY A 84 -1.28 7.24 3.77
C GLY A 84 -1.67 8.26 2.70
N LEU A 85 -2.51 9.23 3.08
CA LEU A 85 -3.00 10.31 2.22
C LEU A 85 -2.34 11.64 2.58
N THR A 86 -2.03 12.44 1.56
CA THR A 86 -1.53 13.81 1.69
C THR A 86 -2.62 14.72 2.24
N ARG A 87 -3.88 14.44 1.90
CA ARG A 87 -5.11 15.11 2.36
C ARG A 87 -6.17 14.08 2.72
N GLY A 88 -5.99 13.44 3.88
CA GLY A 88 -6.91 12.46 4.46
C GLY A 88 -7.92 13.10 5.41
#